data_AF-V6F129-F1
#
_entry.id   AF-V6F129-F1
#
_cell.length_a   1.000
_cell.length_b   1.000
_cell.length_c   1.000
_cell.angle_alpha   90.00
_cell.angle_beta   90.00
_cell.angle_gamma   90.00
#
_symmetry.space_group_name_H-M   'P 1'
#
loop_
_entity.id
_entity.type
_entity.pdbx_description
1 polymer ?
#
loop_
_entity_poly.entity_id
_entity_poly.type
_entity_poly.pdbx_seq_one_letter_code
_entity_poly.pdbx_strand_id
1 'polypeptide(L)'
;MGSRGPRLLRRTTNHVLDALLKAAEGAWQGHPKELSALRDIIVALEASAQFDDFYRRSYRELLDVVEQEKMEQRRTNAFGRLMVHHLGPLFESGTLDRAFLPNIFSFFHLVLGDDAGFYGEQCLRLVADLKAELGEDFTWDAYYDTLSAKLILWHTLTRIAGSFKRWDLRKDWFMKLMQYTPTTVSLGSNAFVTREVDHDEPHVFGNHQFCAFFQALFSPLTEMKMADEAAFKKEFGTDPHHLIGPFLVHLATCEI
;
A
#
# COMPACT_ATOMS: atom_id res chain seq x y z
N MET A 1 12.04 1.67 -6.99
CA MET A 1 10.94 2.61 -7.30
C MET A 1 10.51 2.42 -8.75
N GLY A 2 9.21 2.20 -8.98
CA GLY A 2 8.62 1.91 -10.29
C GLY A 2 8.80 3.07 -11.26
N SER A 3 9.61 2.87 -12.29
CA SER A 3 9.87 3.90 -13.32
C SER A 3 8.90 3.80 -14.50
N ARG A 4 7.92 2.87 -14.47
CA ARG A 4 7.07 2.59 -15.62
C ARG A 4 6.01 3.66 -15.82
N GLY A 5 5.34 4.11 -14.75
CA GLY A 5 4.39 5.22 -14.80
C GLY A 5 4.99 6.51 -15.38
N PRO A 6 6.10 7.03 -14.81
CA PRO A 6 6.79 8.21 -15.34
C PRO A 6 7.29 8.05 -16.79
N ARG A 7 7.74 6.85 -17.19
CA ARG A 7 8.16 6.57 -18.57
C ARG A 7 6.98 6.57 -19.55
N LEU A 8 5.84 6.03 -19.13
CA LEU A 8 4.62 6.01 -19.94
C LEU A 8 4.11 7.45 -20.18
N LEU A 9 4.01 8.26 -19.12
CA LEU A 9 3.64 9.67 -19.23
C LEU A 9 4.56 10.43 -20.19
N ARG A 10 5.88 10.24 -20.05
CA ARG A 10 6.86 10.84 -20.97
C ARG A 10 6.64 10.42 -22.42
N ARG A 11 6.34 9.13 -22.66
CA ARG A 11 6.05 8.61 -24.00
C ARG A 11 4.77 9.21 -24.59
N THR A 12 3.70 9.30 -23.79
CA THR A 12 2.43 9.90 -24.19
C THR A 12 2.61 11.37 -24.57
N THR A 13 3.32 12.15 -23.75
CA THR A 13 3.62 13.56 -24.04
C THR A 13 4.41 13.73 -25.33
N ASN A 14 5.44 12.91 -25.55
CA ASN A 14 6.22 12.97 -26.78
C ASN A 14 5.38 12.67 -28.03
N HIS A 15 4.44 11.73 -27.93
CA HIS A 15 3.57 11.39 -29.07
C HIS A 15 2.63 12.54 -29.46
N VAL A 16 2.13 13.27 -28.46
CA VAL A 16 1.31 14.48 -28.68
C VAL A 16 2.13 15.58 -29.35
N LEU A 17 3.37 15.80 -28.90
CA LEU A 17 4.28 16.78 -29.49
C LEU A 17 4.65 16.43 -30.95
N ASP A 18 4.89 15.15 -31.25
CA ASP A 18 5.15 14.68 -32.61
C ASP A 18 3.94 14.88 -33.54
N ALA A 19 2.72 14.65 -33.03
CA ALA A 19 1.50 14.88 -33.79
C ALA A 19 1.28 16.37 -34.08
N LEU A 20 1.56 17.25 -33.10
CA LEU A 20 1.53 18.70 -33.28
C LEU A 20 2.55 19.17 -34.33
N LEU A 21 3.78 18.65 -34.26
CA LEU A 21 4.83 18.96 -35.23
C LEU A 21 4.42 18.57 -36.65
N LYS A 22 3.88 17.36 -36.85
CA LYS A 22 3.40 16.92 -38.17
C LYS A 22 2.25 17.76 -38.71
N ALA A 23 1.30 18.14 -37.84
CA ALA A 23 0.20 19.00 -38.24
C ALA A 23 0.69 20.40 -38.65
N ALA A 24 1.66 20.95 -37.91
CA ALA A 24 2.30 22.23 -38.24
C ALA A 24 3.11 22.17 -39.54
N GLU A 25 3.88 21.09 -39.77
CA GLU A 25 4.61 20.89 -41.02
C GLU A 25 3.68 20.83 -42.23
N GLY A 26 2.54 20.14 -42.11
CA GLY A 26 1.52 20.09 -43.17
C GLY A 26 0.87 21.45 -43.44
N ALA A 27 0.49 22.18 -42.38
CA ALA A 27 -0.15 23.48 -42.51
C ALA A 27 0.78 24.57 -43.08
N TRP A 28 2.10 24.44 -42.89
CA TRP A 28 3.08 25.40 -43.39
C TRP A 28 3.66 25.05 -44.77
N GLN A 29 3.24 23.96 -45.42
CA GLN A 29 3.68 23.69 -46.80
C GLN A 29 3.19 24.79 -47.75
N GLY A 30 4.12 25.66 -48.15
CA GLY A 30 3.84 26.78 -49.05
C GLY A 30 3.24 28.02 -48.38
N HIS A 31 3.07 28.03 -47.05
CA HIS A 31 2.48 29.13 -46.29
C HIS A 31 3.44 29.72 -45.23
N PRO A 32 3.32 31.02 -44.89
CA PRO A 32 4.11 31.64 -43.84
C PRO A 32 3.92 30.95 -42.49
N LYS A 33 5.00 30.82 -41.72
CA LYS A 33 4.97 30.20 -40.37
C LYS A 33 4.41 31.20 -39.35
N GLU A 34 3.10 31.26 -39.24
CA GLU A 34 2.43 32.18 -38.32
C GLU A 34 2.00 31.51 -37.02
N LEU A 35 2.05 32.27 -35.92
CA LEU A 35 1.63 31.82 -34.59
C LEU A 35 0.10 31.58 -34.53
N SER A 36 -0.67 32.30 -35.34
CA SER A 36 -2.12 32.11 -35.52
C SER A 36 -2.42 30.69 -36.00
N ALA A 37 -1.76 30.25 -37.07
CA ALA A 37 -1.93 28.90 -37.62
C ALA A 37 -1.59 27.80 -36.60
N LEU A 38 -0.54 28.00 -35.79
CA LEU A 38 -0.21 27.06 -34.71
C LEU A 38 -1.31 26.98 -33.64
N ARG A 39 -1.92 28.12 -33.27
CA ARG A 39 -3.03 28.15 -32.31
C ARG A 39 -4.27 27.44 -32.86
N ASP A 40 -4.59 27.65 -34.13
CA ASP A 40 -5.73 27.01 -34.77
C ASP A 40 -5.56 25.49 -34.85
N ILE A 41 -4.33 25.02 -35.09
CA ILE A 41 -3.99 23.59 -35.05
C ILE A 41 -4.15 23.03 -33.63
N ILE A 42 -3.72 23.75 -32.60
CA ILE A 42 -3.89 23.32 -31.20
C ILE A 42 -5.38 23.19 -30.86
N VAL A 43 -6.19 24.20 -31.21
CA VAL A 43 -7.65 24.17 -30.97
C VAL A 43 -8.31 23.01 -31.72
N ALA A 44 -7.90 22.74 -32.96
CA ALA A 44 -8.41 21.62 -33.73
C ALA A 44 -8.00 20.26 -33.15
N LEU A 45 -6.78 20.14 -32.63
CA LEU A 45 -6.28 18.95 -31.94
C LEU A 45 -7.05 18.68 -30.64
N GLU A 46 -7.28 19.72 -29.84
CA GLU A 46 -8.07 19.67 -28.59
C GLU A 46 -9.52 19.24 -28.83
N ALA A 47 -10.12 19.63 -29.97
CA ALA A 47 -11.48 19.27 -30.34
C ALA A 47 -11.59 17.92 -31.10
N SER A 48 -10.48 17.22 -31.36
CA SER A 48 -10.50 16.05 -32.22
C SER A 48 -10.85 14.77 -31.46
N ALA A 49 -11.86 14.04 -31.97
CA ALA A 49 -12.26 12.74 -31.42
C ALA A 49 -11.12 11.71 -31.42
N GLN A 50 -10.17 11.83 -32.35
CA GLN A 50 -9.00 10.97 -32.43
C GLN A 50 -8.03 11.18 -31.25
N PHE A 51 -7.90 12.43 -30.76
CA PHE A 51 -7.12 12.72 -29.55
C PHE A 51 -7.86 12.29 -28.29
N ASP A 52 -9.17 12.45 -28.23
CA ASP A 52 -9.97 11.92 -27.12
C ASP A 52 -9.79 10.40 -26.96
N ASP A 53 -9.85 9.65 -28.06
CA ASP A 53 -9.61 8.21 -28.05
C ASP A 53 -8.16 7.84 -27.73
N PHE A 54 -7.19 8.67 -28.10
CA PHE A 54 -5.79 8.51 -27.72
C PHE A 54 -5.58 8.72 -26.21
N TYR A 55 -6.15 9.78 -25.62
CA TYR A 55 -6.08 10.04 -24.19
C TYR A 55 -6.82 8.98 -23.38
N ARG A 56 -8.00 8.54 -23.84
CA ARG A 56 -8.74 7.44 -23.20
C ARG A 56 -7.92 6.15 -23.15
N ARG A 57 -7.22 5.80 -24.25
CA ARG A 57 -6.33 4.63 -24.28
C ARG A 57 -5.12 4.81 -23.36
N SER A 58 -4.44 5.95 -23.45
CA SER A 58 -3.29 6.28 -22.59
C SER A 58 -3.66 6.26 -21.11
N TYR A 59 -4.88 6.69 -20.78
CA TYR A 59 -5.43 6.65 -19.42
C TYR A 59 -5.63 5.21 -18.93
N ARG A 60 -6.23 4.33 -19.75
CA ARG A 60 -6.37 2.90 -19.40
C ARG A 60 -5.01 2.24 -19.20
N GLU A 61 -4.06 2.47 -20.11
CA GLU A 61 -2.70 1.93 -19.98
C GLU A 61 -2.01 2.42 -18.70
N LEU A 62 -2.22 3.68 -18.32
CA LEU A 62 -1.69 4.21 -17.06
C LEU A 62 -2.32 3.53 -15.84
N LEU A 63 -3.64 3.32 -15.85
CA LEU A 63 -4.32 2.58 -14.78
C LEU A 63 -3.79 1.14 -14.67
N ASP A 64 -3.58 0.46 -15.79
CA ASP A 64 -3.03 -0.90 -15.83
C ASP A 64 -1.60 -0.94 -15.30
N VAL A 65 -0.75 0.03 -15.66
CA VAL A 65 0.61 0.15 -15.13
C VAL A 65 0.61 0.43 -13.63
N VAL A 66 -0.27 1.30 -13.15
CA VAL A 66 -0.42 1.58 -11.71
C VAL A 66 -0.88 0.33 -10.96
N GLU A 67 -1.83 -0.42 -11.50
CA GLU A 67 -2.30 -1.64 -10.87
C GLU A 67 -1.23 -2.74 -10.90
N GLN A 68 -0.49 -2.88 -12.00
CA GLN A 68 0.66 -3.78 -12.09
C GLN A 68 1.78 -3.40 -11.12
N GLU A 69 2.11 -2.10 -10.99
CA GLU A 69 3.09 -1.64 -10.00
C GLU A 69 2.59 -1.87 -8.57
N LYS A 70 1.31 -1.67 -8.29
CA LYS A 70 0.70 -2.05 -6.99
C LYS A 70 0.79 -3.55 -6.74
N MET A 71 0.53 -4.38 -7.75
CA MET A 71 0.62 -5.83 -7.63
C MET A 71 2.08 -6.31 -7.49
N GLU A 72 3.03 -5.73 -8.22
CA GLU A 72 4.47 -5.98 -8.08
C GLU A 72 4.98 -5.53 -6.71
N GLN A 73 4.56 -4.35 -6.23
CA GLN A 73 4.83 -3.90 -4.87
C GLN A 73 4.24 -4.86 -3.84
N ARG A 74 2.98 -5.31 -3.99
CA ARG A 74 2.39 -6.34 -3.11
C ARG A 74 3.19 -7.65 -3.12
N ARG A 75 3.78 -8.03 -4.27
CA ARG A 75 4.62 -9.24 -4.38
C ARG A 75 5.99 -9.06 -3.73
N THR A 76 6.54 -7.85 -3.70
CA THR A 76 7.88 -7.50 -3.19
C THR A 76 7.89 -6.83 -1.81
N ASN A 77 6.73 -6.50 -1.25
CA ASN A 77 6.60 -5.83 0.03
C ASN A 77 6.88 -6.81 1.20
N ALA A 78 8.16 -7.03 1.48
CA ALA A 78 8.63 -7.91 2.55
C ALA A 78 8.06 -7.49 3.92
N PHE A 79 8.05 -6.18 4.21
CA PHE A 79 7.50 -5.66 5.45
C PHE A 79 5.97 -5.87 5.55
N GLY A 80 5.23 -5.58 4.48
CA GLY A 80 3.79 -5.85 4.45
C GLY A 80 3.49 -7.33 4.63
N ARG A 81 4.26 -8.23 4.01
CA ARG A 81 4.17 -9.68 4.19
C ARG A 81 4.42 -10.09 5.64
N LEU A 82 5.44 -9.52 6.29
CA LEU A 82 5.72 -9.76 7.70
C LEU A 82 4.54 -9.34 8.58
N MET A 83 3.98 -8.17 8.35
CA MET A 83 2.87 -7.63 9.15
C MET A 83 1.55 -8.38 8.99
N VAL A 84 1.26 -8.93 7.80
CA VAL A 84 0.00 -9.65 7.54
C VAL A 84 0.12 -11.16 7.68
N HIS A 85 1.32 -11.70 7.91
CA HIS A 85 1.55 -13.16 7.99
C HIS A 85 0.64 -13.81 9.05
N HIS A 86 0.60 -13.25 10.26
CA HIS A 86 -0.23 -13.78 11.35
C HIS A 86 -1.73 -13.57 11.16
N LEU A 87 -2.13 -12.75 10.19
CA LEU A 87 -3.54 -12.57 9.81
C LEU A 87 -4.01 -13.61 8.79
N GLY A 88 -3.09 -14.40 8.21
CA GLY A 88 -3.39 -15.43 7.19
C GLY A 88 -4.61 -16.31 7.53
N PRO A 89 -4.66 -16.93 8.73
CA PRO A 89 -5.79 -17.76 9.13
C PRO A 89 -7.15 -17.03 9.14
N LEU A 90 -7.17 -15.72 9.42
CA LEU A 90 -8.41 -14.94 9.41
C LEU A 90 -8.93 -14.69 7.99
N PHE A 91 -8.03 -14.58 7.01
CA PHE A 91 -8.41 -14.48 5.61
C PHE A 91 -8.87 -15.84 5.05
N GLU A 92 -8.27 -16.93 5.51
CA GLU A 92 -8.63 -18.29 5.08
C GLU A 92 -9.98 -18.74 5.64
N SER A 93 -10.26 -18.40 6.91
CA SER A 93 -11.56 -18.67 7.57
C SER A 93 -12.68 -17.75 7.11
N GLY A 94 -12.38 -16.66 6.41
CA GLY A 94 -13.37 -15.66 5.97
C GLY A 94 -13.76 -14.65 7.06
N THR A 95 -13.16 -14.71 8.25
CA THR A 95 -13.35 -13.70 9.31
C THR A 95 -12.94 -12.30 8.83
N LEU A 96 -11.90 -12.23 7.99
CA LEU A 96 -11.49 -11.01 7.30
C LEU A 96 -11.55 -11.20 5.79
N ASP A 97 -12.15 -10.22 5.10
CA ASP A 97 -12.08 -10.13 3.64
C ASP A 97 -10.71 -9.56 3.21
N ARG A 98 -10.13 -10.10 2.14
CA ARG A 98 -8.92 -9.54 1.51
C ARG A 98 -9.15 -8.13 0.96
N ALA A 99 -10.40 -7.71 0.76
CA ALA A 99 -10.78 -6.33 0.46
C ALA A 99 -10.31 -5.33 1.53
N PHE A 100 -10.06 -5.77 2.77
CA PHE A 100 -9.50 -4.91 3.83
C PHE A 100 -7.99 -4.69 3.74
N LEU A 101 -7.25 -5.47 2.95
CA LEU A 101 -5.78 -5.35 2.86
C LEU A 101 -5.27 -3.94 2.54
N PRO A 102 -5.87 -3.18 1.58
CA PRO A 102 -5.48 -1.80 1.36
C PRO A 102 -5.60 -0.93 2.62
N ASN A 103 -6.72 -1.06 3.35
CA ASN A 103 -6.98 -0.29 4.57
C ASN A 103 -6.05 -0.71 5.72
N ILE A 104 -5.70 -1.99 5.80
CA ILE A 104 -4.67 -2.50 6.73
C ILE A 104 -3.31 -1.84 6.46
N PHE A 105 -2.88 -1.77 5.19
CA PHE A 105 -1.62 -1.10 4.85
C PHE A 105 -1.68 0.42 5.10
N SER A 106 -2.82 1.05 4.82
CA SER A 106 -3.04 2.46 5.18
C SER A 106 -2.97 2.68 6.68
N PHE A 107 -3.54 1.79 7.49
CA PHE A 107 -3.42 1.82 8.94
C PHE A 107 -1.96 1.76 9.40
N PHE A 108 -1.18 0.82 8.88
CA PHE A 108 0.25 0.75 9.22
C PHE A 108 0.98 2.04 8.87
N HIS A 109 0.73 2.60 7.69
CA HIS A 109 1.34 3.87 7.30
C HIS A 109 0.93 5.03 8.21
N LEU A 110 -0.35 5.13 8.59
CA LEU A 110 -0.86 6.19 9.47
C LEU A 110 -0.33 6.09 10.91
N VAL A 111 -0.06 4.88 11.40
CA VAL A 111 0.45 4.66 12.77
C VAL A 111 1.96 4.83 12.85
N LEU A 112 2.67 4.34 11.83
CA LEU A 112 4.14 4.30 11.82
C LEU A 112 4.74 5.57 11.22
N GLY A 113 4.04 6.24 10.30
CA GLY A 113 4.58 7.40 9.59
C GLY A 113 5.84 7.03 8.82
N ASP A 114 6.91 7.80 9.05
CA ASP A 114 8.21 7.63 8.38
C ASP A 114 8.90 6.31 8.77
N ASP A 115 8.61 5.77 9.97
CA ASP A 115 9.19 4.50 10.43
C ASP A 115 8.80 3.32 9.51
N ALA A 116 7.65 3.40 8.83
CA ALA A 116 7.23 2.36 7.88
C ALA A 116 8.23 2.21 6.71
N GLY A 117 8.79 3.32 6.23
CA GLY A 117 9.81 3.29 5.18
C GLY A 117 11.11 2.65 5.68
N PHE A 118 11.53 3.04 6.89
CA PHE A 118 12.71 2.50 7.55
C PHE A 118 12.63 0.97 7.77
N TYR A 119 11.52 0.47 8.31
CA TYR A 119 11.31 -0.98 8.47
C TYR A 119 11.17 -1.70 7.13
N GLY A 120 10.53 -1.06 6.14
CA GLY A 120 10.45 -1.53 4.77
C GLY A 120 11.83 -1.81 4.16
N GLU A 121 12.74 -0.85 4.25
CA GLU A 121 14.12 -0.98 3.74
C GLU A 121 14.93 -2.05 4.47
N GLN A 122 14.75 -2.20 5.78
CA GLN A 122 15.41 -3.26 6.53
C GLN A 122 14.92 -4.65 6.11
N CYS A 123 13.59 -4.81 5.94
CA CYS A 123 13.01 -6.06 5.47
C CYS A 123 13.46 -6.42 4.05
N LEU A 124 13.57 -5.42 3.15
CA LEU A 124 14.08 -5.64 1.79
C LEU A 124 15.54 -6.09 1.79
N ARG A 125 16.39 -5.48 2.62
CA ARG A 125 17.79 -5.90 2.79
C ARG A 125 17.87 -7.33 3.32
N LEU A 126 17.11 -7.64 4.36
CA LEU A 126 17.09 -8.97 4.95
C LEU A 126 16.66 -10.05 3.95
N VAL A 127 15.63 -9.80 3.13
CA VAL A 127 15.22 -10.73 2.07
C VAL A 127 16.29 -10.88 0.99
N ALA A 128 16.99 -9.79 0.62
CA ALA A 128 18.08 -9.86 -0.35
C ALA A 128 19.25 -10.71 0.18
N ASP A 129 19.63 -10.51 1.44
CA ASP A 129 20.69 -11.26 2.10
C ASP A 129 20.34 -12.75 2.19
N LEU A 130 19.11 -13.08 2.61
CA LEU A 130 18.62 -14.46 2.67
C LEU A 130 18.57 -15.13 1.30
N LYS A 131 18.19 -14.41 0.25
CA LYS A 131 18.22 -14.94 -1.12
C LYS A 131 19.65 -15.17 -1.62
N ALA A 132 20.59 -14.32 -1.22
CA ALA A 132 22.00 -14.51 -1.56
C ALA A 132 22.61 -15.72 -0.82
N GLU A 133 22.18 -15.97 0.41
CA GLU A 133 22.64 -17.10 1.23
C GLU A 133 22.00 -18.44 0.83
N LEU A 134 20.67 -18.47 0.67
CA LEU A 134 19.90 -19.71 0.45
C LEU A 134 19.68 -20.04 -1.04
N GLY A 135 19.83 -19.07 -1.95
CA GLY A 135 19.59 -19.29 -3.37
C GLY A 135 18.18 -19.79 -3.67
N GLU A 136 18.09 -20.96 -4.31
CA GLU A 136 16.83 -21.62 -4.68
C GLU A 136 16.07 -22.19 -3.46
N ASP A 137 16.75 -22.41 -2.33
CA ASP A 137 16.12 -22.93 -1.10
C ASP A 137 15.42 -21.83 -0.29
N PHE A 138 15.43 -20.58 -0.78
CA PHE A 138 14.74 -19.47 -0.11
C PHE A 138 13.23 -19.73 -0.01
N THR A 139 12.73 -19.66 1.22
CA THR A 139 11.28 -19.66 1.52
C THR A 139 10.91 -18.44 2.35
N TRP A 140 9.64 -18.03 2.30
CA TRP A 140 9.15 -16.95 3.16
C TRP A 140 9.14 -17.35 4.64
N ASP A 141 8.94 -18.63 4.94
CA ASP A 141 9.01 -19.14 6.31
C ASP A 141 10.42 -18.99 6.89
N ALA A 142 11.46 -19.27 6.10
CA ALA A 142 12.84 -18.98 6.50
C ALA A 142 13.06 -17.50 6.83
N TYR A 143 12.43 -16.58 6.08
CA TYR A 143 12.46 -15.15 6.40
C TYR A 143 11.72 -14.83 7.71
N TYR A 144 10.51 -15.34 7.90
CA TYR A 144 9.71 -15.09 9.12
C TYR A 144 10.36 -15.62 10.39
N ASP A 145 11.09 -16.73 10.29
CA ASP A 145 11.79 -17.34 11.42
C ASP A 145 13.10 -16.63 11.81
N THR A 146 13.63 -15.74 10.97
CA THR A 146 14.84 -14.99 11.32
C THR A 146 14.62 -14.04 12.50
N LEU A 147 15.59 -14.00 13.41
CA LEU A 147 15.55 -13.08 14.55
C LEU A 147 15.42 -11.61 14.10
N SER A 148 16.11 -11.23 13.01
CA SER A 148 16.03 -9.86 12.46
C SER A 148 14.62 -9.50 11.99
N ALA A 149 13.91 -10.41 11.32
CA ALA A 149 12.52 -10.15 10.92
C ALA A 149 11.61 -10.03 12.15
N LYS A 150 11.77 -10.93 13.13
CA LYS A 150 11.02 -10.88 14.39
C LYS A 150 11.26 -9.58 15.16
N LEU A 151 12.49 -9.09 15.24
CA LEU A 151 12.80 -7.81 15.90
C LEU A 151 12.09 -6.64 15.23
N ILE A 152 12.08 -6.58 13.88
CA ILE A 152 11.35 -5.56 13.13
C ILE A 152 9.84 -5.64 13.44
N LEU A 153 9.28 -6.86 13.45
CA LEU A 153 7.88 -7.09 13.81
C LEU A 153 7.60 -6.60 15.23
N TRP A 154 8.42 -6.95 16.22
CA TRP A 154 8.22 -6.57 17.62
C TRP A 154 8.31 -5.06 17.84
N HIS A 155 9.28 -4.38 17.22
CA HIS A 155 9.35 -2.91 17.22
C HIS A 155 8.09 -2.28 16.62
N THR A 156 7.58 -2.86 15.54
CA THR A 156 6.37 -2.37 14.89
C THR A 156 5.13 -2.57 15.78
N LEU A 157 4.96 -3.75 16.37
CA LEU A 157 3.82 -4.08 17.23
C LEU A 157 3.79 -3.25 18.52
N THR A 158 4.95 -3.01 19.14
CA THR A 158 5.06 -2.16 20.32
C THR A 158 4.70 -0.70 20.01
N ARG A 159 5.11 -0.20 18.83
CA ARG A 159 4.70 1.11 18.33
C ARG A 159 3.19 1.18 18.09
N ILE A 160 2.61 0.14 17.48
CA ILE A 160 1.17 0.05 17.25
C ILE A 160 0.41 0.08 18.58
N ALA A 161 0.77 -0.76 19.56
CA ALA A 161 0.16 -0.76 20.89
C ALA A 161 0.26 0.62 21.57
N GLY A 162 1.42 1.27 21.46
CA GLY A 162 1.64 2.63 21.97
C GLY A 162 0.73 3.69 21.34
N SER A 163 0.17 3.44 20.15
CA SER A 163 -0.78 4.35 19.49
C SER A 163 -2.21 4.24 20.03
N PHE A 164 -2.51 3.23 20.86
CA PHE A 164 -3.85 2.94 21.40
C PHE A 164 -4.04 3.42 22.86
N LYS A 165 -3.26 4.41 23.32
CA LYS A 165 -3.41 5.01 24.67
C LYS A 165 -4.83 5.50 24.96
N ARG A 166 -5.54 5.99 23.94
CA ARG A 166 -6.97 6.35 24.01
C ARG A 166 -7.79 5.25 23.33
N TRP A 167 -7.94 4.12 24.01
CA TRP A 167 -8.48 2.88 23.44
C TRP A 167 -9.76 3.08 22.65
N ASP A 168 -10.83 3.59 23.28
CA ASP A 168 -12.15 3.71 22.65
C ASP A 168 -12.12 4.56 21.37
N LEU A 169 -11.43 5.71 21.43
CA LEU A 169 -11.30 6.61 20.29
C LEU A 169 -10.51 5.96 19.15
N ARG A 170 -9.42 5.25 19.47
CA ARG A 170 -8.55 4.64 18.47
C ARG A 170 -9.18 3.38 17.87
N LYS A 171 -9.96 2.63 18.65
CA LYS A 171 -10.80 1.53 18.19
C LYS A 171 -11.86 2.02 17.21
N ASP A 172 -12.63 3.05 17.56
CA ASP A 172 -13.63 3.66 16.67
C ASP A 172 -13.00 4.20 15.38
N TRP A 173 -11.88 4.92 15.49
CA TRP A 173 -11.13 5.39 14.32
C TRP A 173 -10.67 4.24 13.41
N PHE A 174 -10.13 3.17 13.98
CA PHE A 174 -9.66 2.02 13.22
C PHE A 174 -10.81 1.32 12.48
N MET A 175 -11.94 1.08 13.16
CA MET A 175 -13.11 0.46 12.51
C MET A 175 -13.62 1.32 11.35
N LYS A 176 -13.68 2.65 11.52
CA LYS A 176 -14.04 3.59 10.44
C LYS A 176 -13.05 3.55 9.28
N LEU A 177 -11.75 3.48 9.58
CA LEU A 177 -10.71 3.34 8.55
C LEU A 177 -10.87 2.04 7.76
N MET A 178 -11.20 0.94 8.42
CA MET A 178 -11.41 -0.35 7.75
C MET A 178 -12.64 -0.36 6.84
N GLN A 179 -13.69 0.36 7.22
CA GLN A 179 -14.91 0.53 6.41
C GLN A 179 -14.76 1.58 5.30
N TYR A 180 -13.68 2.36 5.32
CA TYR A 180 -13.48 3.42 4.34
C TYR A 180 -13.20 2.83 2.96
N THR A 181 -14.09 3.15 2.01
CA THR A 181 -13.86 2.90 0.59
C THR A 181 -13.54 4.22 -0.07
N PRO A 182 -12.31 4.45 -0.57
CA PRO A 182 -11.98 5.69 -1.25
C PRO A 182 -12.85 5.83 -2.52
N THR A 183 -13.83 6.73 -2.48
CA THR A 183 -14.68 7.04 -3.63
C THR A 183 -13.98 7.99 -4.61
N THR A 184 -12.83 8.55 -4.24
CA THR A 184 -12.09 9.53 -5.02
C THR A 184 -10.63 9.13 -5.14
N VAL A 185 -10.16 8.96 -6.36
CA VAL A 185 -8.74 8.74 -6.67
C VAL A 185 -8.15 10.06 -7.17
N SER A 186 -7.11 10.54 -6.51
CA SER A 186 -6.32 11.69 -7.01
C SER A 186 -5.44 11.23 -8.17
N LEU A 187 -5.62 11.85 -9.34
CA LEU A 187 -4.78 11.67 -10.53
C LEU A 187 -3.66 12.73 -10.63
N GLY A 188 -3.57 13.63 -9.65
CA GLY A 188 -2.64 14.74 -9.58
C GLY A 188 -3.15 15.83 -8.62
N SER A 189 -2.38 16.92 -8.48
CA SER A 189 -2.67 17.98 -7.49
C SER A 189 -4.06 18.62 -7.60
N ASN A 190 -4.67 18.60 -8.81
CA ASN A 190 -5.97 19.22 -9.09
C ASN A 190 -6.96 18.31 -9.86
N ALA A 191 -6.69 17.01 -9.97
CA ALA A 191 -7.56 16.09 -10.72
C ALA A 191 -8.02 14.95 -9.81
N PHE A 192 -9.32 14.85 -9.57
CA PHE A 192 -9.95 13.79 -8.80
C PHE A 192 -10.97 13.10 -9.67
N VAL A 193 -10.88 11.77 -9.76
CA VAL A 193 -11.92 10.96 -10.40
C VAL A 193 -12.70 10.26 -9.31
N THR A 194 -14.00 10.52 -9.29
CA THR A 194 -14.94 9.75 -8.48
C THR A 194 -15.07 8.38 -9.11
N ARG A 195 -14.68 7.33 -8.39
CA ARG A 195 -14.98 5.96 -8.81
C ARG A 195 -16.48 5.75 -8.54
N GLU A 196 -17.24 5.38 -9.57
CA GLU A 196 -18.54 4.75 -9.34
C GLU A 196 -18.26 3.45 -8.59
N VAL A 197 -18.50 3.47 -7.29
CA VAL A 197 -18.45 2.27 -6.47
C VAL A 197 -19.83 1.65 -6.64
N ASP A 198 -19.92 0.55 -7.37
CA ASP A 198 -21.10 -0.32 -7.29
C ASP A 198 -21.32 -0.59 -5.80
N HIS A 199 -22.53 -0.29 -5.33
CA HIS A 199 -22.94 -0.56 -3.96
C HIS A 199 -23.12 -2.06 -3.77
N ASP A 200 -22.05 -2.84 -3.94
CA ASP A 200 -21.93 -4.11 -3.24
C ASP A 200 -22.05 -3.79 -1.74
N GLU A 201 -22.71 -4.68 -1.00
CA GLU A 201 -22.98 -4.50 0.41
C GLU A 201 -21.72 -4.00 1.16
N PRO A 202 -21.84 -2.96 2.00
CA PRO A 202 -20.68 -2.37 2.65
C PRO A 202 -19.95 -3.46 3.43
N HIS A 203 -18.64 -3.62 3.17
CA HIS A 203 -17.81 -4.56 3.93
C HIS A 203 -17.86 -4.19 5.43
N VAL A 204 -18.59 -4.97 6.21
CA VAL A 204 -18.80 -4.69 7.64
C VAL A 204 -17.56 -5.10 8.43
N PHE A 205 -16.77 -4.12 8.84
CA PHE A 205 -15.70 -4.32 9.82
C PHE A 205 -16.19 -3.87 11.20
N GLY A 206 -16.70 -4.81 11.99
CA GLY A 206 -17.27 -4.56 13.31
C GLY A 206 -16.33 -4.91 14.47
N ASN A 207 -16.90 -5.01 15.66
CA ASN A 207 -16.17 -5.35 16.88
C ASN A 207 -15.50 -6.74 16.80
N HIS A 208 -16.22 -7.73 16.27
CA HIS A 208 -15.72 -9.09 16.11
C HIS A 208 -14.46 -9.12 15.23
N GLN A 209 -14.50 -8.50 14.05
CA GLN A 209 -13.34 -8.40 13.15
C GLN A 209 -12.20 -7.59 13.79
N PHE A 210 -12.50 -6.54 14.54
CA PHE A 210 -11.51 -5.77 15.28
C PHE A 210 -10.77 -6.65 16.30
N CYS A 211 -11.50 -7.39 17.15
CA CYS A 211 -10.90 -8.23 18.18
C CYS A 211 -10.08 -9.35 17.54
N ALA A 212 -10.63 -10.05 16.54
CA ALA A 212 -9.91 -11.10 15.81
C ALA A 212 -8.63 -10.58 15.16
N PHE A 213 -8.71 -9.43 14.46
CA PHE A 213 -7.56 -8.80 13.82
C PHE A 213 -6.44 -8.50 14.82
N PHE A 214 -6.74 -7.83 15.93
CA PHE A 214 -5.70 -7.44 16.89
C PHE A 214 -5.17 -8.60 17.71
N GLN A 215 -5.99 -9.60 18.03
CA GLN A 215 -5.52 -10.82 18.68
C GLN A 215 -4.55 -11.59 17.77
N ALA A 216 -4.89 -11.77 16.50
CA ALA A 216 -3.99 -12.41 15.54
C ALA A 216 -2.73 -11.58 15.27
N LEU A 217 -2.84 -10.26 15.17
CA LEU A 217 -1.70 -9.37 14.94
C LEU A 217 -0.69 -9.40 16.11
N PHE A 218 -1.18 -9.52 17.34
CA PHE A 218 -0.36 -9.50 18.56
C PHE A 218 0.03 -10.89 19.09
N SER A 219 -0.46 -11.98 18.48
CA SER A 219 -0.04 -13.34 18.83
C SER A 219 1.48 -13.55 18.90
N PRO A 220 2.33 -12.90 18.06
CA PRO A 220 3.77 -13.05 18.14
C PRO A 220 4.41 -12.47 19.40
N LEU A 221 3.68 -11.65 20.18
CA LEU A 221 4.12 -11.10 21.46
C LEU A 221 3.45 -11.78 22.66
N THR A 222 2.32 -12.45 22.47
CA THR A 222 1.60 -13.16 23.54
C THR A 222 1.92 -14.65 23.58
N GLU A 223 2.35 -15.25 22.46
CA GLU A 223 2.64 -16.68 22.30
C GLU A 223 4.12 -16.93 21.99
N MET A 224 5.01 -16.15 22.61
CA MET A 224 6.44 -16.22 22.36
C MET A 224 7.04 -17.54 22.86
N LYS A 225 7.95 -18.11 22.06
CA LYS A 225 8.82 -19.22 22.53
C LYS A 225 9.86 -18.66 23.51
N MET A 226 10.32 -19.46 24.46
CA MET A 226 11.31 -19.03 25.47
C MET A 226 12.58 -18.40 24.87
N ALA A 227 13.06 -18.92 23.72
CA ALA A 227 14.22 -18.34 23.03
C ALA A 227 13.94 -16.93 22.48
N ASP A 228 12.74 -16.71 21.96
CA ASP A 228 12.30 -15.40 21.45
C ASP A 228 12.07 -14.42 22.60
N GLU A 229 11.54 -14.87 23.76
CA GLU A 229 11.40 -14.03 24.96
C GLU A 229 12.75 -13.50 25.47
N ALA A 230 13.78 -14.35 25.47
CA ALA A 230 15.13 -13.94 25.87
C ALA A 230 15.70 -12.88 24.92
N ALA A 231 15.49 -13.05 23.61
CA ALA A 231 15.90 -12.06 22.61
C ALA A 231 15.12 -10.76 22.74
N PHE A 232 13.80 -10.84 22.97
CA PHE A 232 12.96 -9.68 23.21
C PHE A 232 13.42 -8.90 24.44
N LYS A 233 13.64 -9.58 25.57
CA LYS A 233 14.10 -8.94 26.80
C LYS A 233 15.47 -8.28 26.64
N LYS A 234 16.35 -8.86 25.82
CA LYS A 234 17.64 -8.26 25.48
C LYS A 234 17.49 -6.96 24.68
N GLU A 235 16.54 -6.92 23.75
CA GLU A 235 16.27 -5.75 22.90
C GLU A 235 15.54 -4.62 23.65
N PHE A 236 14.46 -4.97 24.36
CA PHE A 236 13.53 -4.00 24.95
C PHE A 236 13.75 -3.77 26.46
N GLY A 237 14.63 -4.55 27.10
CA GLY A 237 14.94 -4.45 28.53
C GLY A 237 13.84 -4.97 29.47
N THR A 238 12.71 -5.44 28.93
CA THR A 238 11.56 -5.94 29.70
C THR A 238 10.83 -7.04 28.94
N ASP A 239 9.86 -7.69 29.58
CA ASP A 239 9.01 -8.68 28.93
C ASP A 239 7.87 -8.02 28.11
N PRO A 240 7.31 -8.72 27.10
CA PRO A 240 6.25 -8.17 26.26
C PRO A 240 5.01 -7.75 27.05
N HIS A 241 4.60 -8.55 28.04
CA HIS A 241 3.41 -8.29 28.85
C HIS A 241 3.54 -7.01 29.67
N HIS A 242 4.74 -6.68 30.14
CA HIS A 242 5.00 -5.41 30.79
C HIS A 242 4.98 -4.23 29.81
N LEU A 243 5.57 -4.40 28.61
CA LEU A 243 5.71 -3.32 27.64
C LEU A 243 4.38 -2.91 26.98
N ILE A 244 3.54 -3.89 26.64
CA ILE A 244 2.25 -3.66 25.96
C ILE A 244 1.03 -4.05 26.81
N GLY A 245 1.23 -4.32 28.10
CA GLY A 245 0.18 -4.77 29.03
C GLY A 245 -1.10 -3.96 29.02
N PRO A 246 -1.07 -2.60 29.08
CA PRO A 246 -2.29 -1.80 29.03
C PRO A 246 -3.13 -2.06 27.77
N PHE A 247 -2.47 -2.26 26.63
CA PHE A 247 -3.13 -2.61 25.37
C PHE A 247 -3.73 -4.01 25.43
N LEU A 248 -2.99 -4.99 25.97
CA LEU A 248 -3.45 -6.37 26.11
C LEU A 248 -4.66 -6.50 27.04
N VAL A 249 -4.73 -5.72 28.13
CA VAL A 249 -5.91 -5.70 29.01
C VAL A 249 -7.16 -5.28 28.26
N HIS A 250 -7.07 -4.23 27.44
CA HIS A 250 -8.19 -3.80 26.61
C HIS A 250 -8.54 -4.79 25.49
N LEU A 251 -7.54 -5.49 24.95
CA LEU A 251 -7.76 -6.51 23.93
C LEU A 251 -8.39 -7.79 24.53
N ALA A 252 -8.07 -8.13 25.78
CA ALA A 252 -8.64 -9.27 26.48
C ALA A 252 -10.12 -9.09 26.84
N THR A 253 -10.58 -7.84 27.03
CA THR A 253 -12.01 -7.53 27.19
C THR A 253 -12.77 -7.48 25.86
N CYS A 254 -12.06 -7.67 24.74
CA CYS A 254 -12.61 -7.71 23.40
C CYS A 254 -13.14 -9.12 23.15
N GLU A 255 -14.43 -9.35 23.42
CA GLU A 255 -15.09 -10.63 23.13
C GLU A 255 -15.19 -10.85 21.61
N ILE A 256 -14.81 -12.06 21.17
CA ILE A 256 -15.04 -12.59 19.81
C ILE A 256 -16.45 -13.15 19.75
#